data_AF-A0A961RK84-F1
#
_entry.id   AF-A0A961RK84-F1
#
_cell.length_a   1.000
_cell.length_b   1.000
_cell.length_c   1.000
_cell.angle_alpha   90.00
_cell.angle_beta   90.00
_cell.angle_gamma   90.00
#
_symmetry.space_group_name_H-M   'P 1'
#
loop_
_entity.id
_entity.type
_entity.pdbx_description
1 polymer ?
#
loop_
_entity_poly.entity_id
_entity_poly.type
_entity_poly.pdbx_seq_one_letter_code
_entity_poly.pdbx_strand_id
1 'polypeptide(L)' 'AQVFREAGVDYTLENYPACRHGWCVPDHTVYDEEGAERHWKRLLTLFEETLKT' A
#
# COMPACT_ATOMS: atom_id res chain seq x y z
N ALA A 1 -8.17 10.63 -5.36
CA ALA A 1 -8.04 9.84 -6.60
C ALA A 1 -8.45 10.58 -7.90
N GLN A 2 -8.92 11.85 -7.83
CA GLN A 2 -9.33 12.59 -9.03
C GLN A 2 -8.20 12.77 -10.05
N VAL A 3 -7.03 13.28 -9.63
CA VAL A 3 -5.88 13.51 -10.51
C VAL A 3 -5.42 12.23 -11.22
N PHE A 4 -5.41 11.08 -10.53
CA PHE A 4 -5.03 9.80 -11.16
C PHE A 4 -6.02 9.36 -12.26
N ARG A 5 -7.33 9.59 -12.06
CA ARG A 5 -8.33 9.29 -13.09
C ARG A 5 -8.20 10.21 -14.29
N GLU A 6 -8.02 11.51 -14.05
CA GLU A 6 -7.84 12.50 -15.12
C GLU A 6 -6.56 12.25 -15.92
N ALA A 7 -5.50 11.79 -15.27
CA ALA A 7 -4.25 11.43 -15.93
C ALA A 7 -4.31 10.12 -16.74
N GLY A 8 -5.37 9.31 -16.58
CA GLY A 8 -5.53 8.04 -17.29
C GLY A 8 -4.47 6.99 -16.96
N VAL A 9 -3.88 7.06 -15.76
CA VAL A 9 -2.86 6.10 -15.31
C VAL A 9 -3.49 4.92 -14.58
N ASP A 10 -2.87 3.76 -14.67
CA ASP A 10 -3.23 2.61 -13.83
C ASP A 10 -2.79 2.88 -12.39
N TYR A 11 -3.74 2.87 -11.45
CA TYR A 11 -3.45 3.12 -10.04
C TYR A 11 -4.34 2.28 -9.12
N THR A 12 -3.84 2.05 -7.90
CA THR A 12 -4.63 1.54 -6.77
C THR A 12 -4.45 2.49 -5.60
N LEU A 13 -5.52 2.77 -4.86
CA LEU A 13 -5.49 3.56 -3.64
C LEU A 13 -6.18 2.78 -2.52
N GLU A 14 -5.45 2.50 -1.45
CA GLU A 14 -5.98 1.79 -0.29
C GLU A 14 -5.91 2.66 0.96
N ASN A 15 -7.00 2.68 1.73
CA ASN A 15 -7.05 3.31 3.04
C ASN A 15 -6.95 2.25 4.13
N TYR A 16 -6.22 2.57 5.20
CA TYR A 16 -6.01 1.75 6.40
C TYR A 16 -6.51 2.53 7.61
N PRO A 17 -7.84 2.54 7.88
CA PRO A 17 -8.44 3.52 8.78
C PRO A 17 -7.98 3.42 10.24
N ALA A 18 -7.56 2.24 10.68
CA ALA A 18 -7.08 2.00 12.04
C ALA A 18 -5.58 2.30 12.23
N CYS A 19 -4.83 2.47 11.14
CA CYS A 19 -3.37 2.52 11.19
C CYS A 19 -2.87 3.97 11.22
N ARG A 20 -1.94 4.28 12.12
CA ARG A 20 -1.34 5.63 12.29
C ARG A 20 -0.06 5.77 11.49
N HIS A 21 0.26 6.97 11.01
CA HIS A 21 1.49 7.21 10.22
C HIS A 21 2.73 6.53 10.83
N GLY A 22 3.40 5.70 10.04
CA GLY A 22 4.53 4.88 10.48
C GLY A 22 4.18 3.42 10.82
N TRP A 23 2.92 3.02 10.69
CA TRP A 23 2.41 1.68 11.05
C TRP A 23 3.07 0.49 10.35
N CYS A 24 3.70 0.69 9.19
CA CYS A 24 4.30 -0.41 8.40
C CYS A 24 5.77 -0.70 8.77
N VAL A 25 6.34 0.01 9.76
CA VAL A 25 7.74 -0.15 10.18
C VAL A 25 7.77 -0.85 11.54
N PRO A 26 8.30 -2.09 11.64
CA PRO A 26 8.30 -2.88 12.88
C PRO A 26 8.89 -2.16 14.09
N ASP A 27 9.91 -1.33 13.88
CA ASP A 27 10.61 -0.62 14.96
C ASP A 27 9.88 0.66 15.42
N HIS A 28 8.74 1.01 14.83
CA HIS A 28 7.95 2.17 15.24
C HIS A 28 6.95 1.82 16.34
N THR A 29 6.72 2.75 17.26
CA THR A 29 5.78 2.61 18.39
C THR A 29 4.31 2.45 17.99
N VAL A 30 4.00 2.66 16.72
CA VAL A 30 2.65 2.52 16.12
C VAL A 30 2.56 1.38 15.12
N TYR A 31 3.52 0.45 15.15
CA TYR A 31 3.52 -0.74 14.29
C TYR A 31 2.20 -1.50 14.42
N ASP A 32 1.64 -1.85 13.25
CA ASP A 32 0.41 -2.62 13.13
C ASP A 32 0.68 -3.80 12.18
N GLU A 33 0.78 -5.00 12.74
CA GLU A 33 1.21 -6.20 12.01
C GLU A 33 0.24 -6.59 10.89
N GLU A 34 -1.07 -6.56 11.16
CA GLU A 34 -2.11 -6.91 10.19
C GLU A 34 -2.12 -5.93 9.01
N GLY A 35 -2.06 -4.63 9.29
CA GLY A 35 -1.92 -3.58 8.29
C GLY A 35 -0.65 -3.76 7.47
N ALA A 36 0.50 -3.98 8.12
CA ALA A 36 1.79 -4.18 7.48
C ALA A 36 1.80 -5.39 6.54
N GLU A 37 1.27 -6.53 6.98
CA GLU A 37 1.17 -7.74 6.15
C GLU A 37 0.33 -7.46 4.90
N ARG A 38 -0.85 -6.85 5.07
CA ARG A 38 -1.71 -6.50 3.95
C ARG A 38 -1.03 -5.53 2.97
N HIS A 39 -0.32 -4.53 3.48
CA HIS A 39 0.43 -3.57 2.65
C HIS A 39 1.49 -4.25 1.80
N TRP A 40 2.34 -5.07 2.42
CA TRP A 40 3.41 -5.77 1.73
C TRP A 40 2.87 -6.75 0.69
N LYS A 41 1.80 -7.47 1.01
CA LYS A 41 1.11 -8.32 0.03
C LYS A 41 0.66 -7.53 -1.19
N ARG A 42 0.02 -6.37 -1.01
CA ARG A 42 -0.43 -5.54 -2.15
C ARG A 42 0.75 -5.01 -2.98
N LEU A 43 1.83 -4.56 -2.33
CA LEU A 43 3.01 -4.08 -3.03
C LEU A 43 3.69 -5.18 -3.86
N LEU A 44 3.85 -6.38 -3.28
CA LEU A 44 4.44 -7.52 -3.98
C LEU A 44 3.55 -7.96 -5.16
N THR A 45 2.24 -7.95 -5.02
CA THR A 45 1.30 -8.19 -6.14
C THR A 45 1.49 -7.17 -7.25
N LEU A 46 1.63 -5.88 -6.93
CA LEU A 46 1.90 -4.85 -7.94
C LEU A 46 3.20 -5.14 -8.70
N PHE A 47 4.27 -5.53 -8.01
CA PHE A 47 5.53 -5.92 -8.67
C PHE A 47 5.38 -7.17 -9.53
N GLU A 48 4.59 -8.14 -9.09
CA GLU A 48 4.26 -9.31 -9.90
C GLU A 48 3.52 -8.93 -11.19
N GLU A 49 2.54 -8.05 -11.11
CA GLU A 49 1.74 -7.58 -12.25
C GLU A 49 2.54 -6.72 -13.23
N THR A 50 3.56 -6.00 -12.76
CA THR A 50 4.23 -4.94 -13.55
C THR A 50 5.67 -5.24 -13.94
N LEU A 51 6.37 -6.12 -13.22
CA LEU A 51 7.81 -6.37 -13.42
C LEU A 51 8.15 -7.80 -13.84
N LYS A 52 7.23 -8.76 -13.74
CA LYS A 52 7.50 -10.14 -14.20
C LYS A 52 7.49 -10.18 -15.74
N THR A 53 8.62 -10.61 -16.29
CA THR A 53 8.82 -10.91 -17.73
C THR A 53 8.07 -12.15 -18.18
#